data_AF-A0A3B8PYM2-F1
#
_entry.id   AF-A0A3B8PYM2-F1
#
_cell.length_a   1.000
_cell.length_b   1.000
_cell.length_c   1.000
_cell.angle_alpha   90.00
_cell.angle_beta   90.00
_cell.angle_gamma   90.00
#
_symmetry.space_group_name_H-M   'P 1'
#
loop_
_entity.id
_entity.type
_entity.pdbx_description
1 polymer ?
#
loop_
_entity_poly.entity_id
_entity_poly.type
_entity_poly.pdbx_seq_one_letter_code
_entity_poly.pdbx_strand_id
1 'polypeptide(L)'
;MKSLLGMAVVALFLVPALAADKSYKIAVIPKGTTHEFWKSIHAGAVKAKEELVAKGVTVELFWKGPLREDDRDQQIQVVENFTARKVSGLVLAPLDSQALVAPVASAAQAGVPTVVIDSDLKSDRQISFVATDNFKGGQMGGAFLAQQLGGKGKVILLRYQVGSASTEAREAGFLDALKKYPDIKLISSDQHAGATRELAYQTSQNLLNRFGREVDGIFCPNETATIAMTKALRDLGRAGGKVKLVGFDSGSQSVLDLKAGDVQALVVQDPLKMGYLGVMTLMQHLEGKSVEKRVDTGVTLITKENMNEPAMAALLAPPIQKYLKE
;
A
#
# COMPACT_ATOMS: atom_id res chain seq x y z
N MET A 1 -21.63 50.39 -71.45
CA MET A 1 -22.22 49.50 -70.41
C MET A 1 -21.68 48.11 -70.60
N LYS A 2 -20.91 47.60 -69.63
CA LYS A 2 -20.71 46.20 -69.23
C LYS A 2 -19.37 46.08 -68.48
N SER A 3 -19.42 46.26 -67.16
CA SER A 3 -18.34 45.91 -66.24
C SER A 3 -18.52 44.46 -65.80
N LEU A 4 -17.54 43.60 -66.04
CA LEU A 4 -17.46 42.28 -65.42
C LEU A 4 -16.66 42.40 -64.12
N LEU A 5 -17.33 42.19 -63.00
CA LEU A 5 -16.73 42.10 -61.67
C LEU A 5 -16.30 40.63 -61.46
N GLY A 6 -14.99 40.37 -61.43
CA GLY A 6 -14.44 39.07 -61.07
C GLY A 6 -14.45 38.87 -59.56
N MET A 7 -15.25 37.92 -59.08
CA MET A 7 -15.36 37.57 -57.67
C MET A 7 -14.30 36.51 -57.34
N ALA A 8 -13.25 36.90 -56.61
CA ALA A 8 -12.23 35.97 -56.13
C ALA A 8 -12.76 35.19 -54.92
N VAL A 9 -12.99 33.89 -55.08
CA VAL A 9 -13.34 32.98 -53.98
C VAL A 9 -12.05 32.57 -53.28
N VAL A 10 -11.83 33.09 -52.07
CA VAL A 10 -10.77 32.61 -51.18
C VAL A 10 -11.31 31.37 -50.46
N ALA A 11 -10.83 30.19 -50.88
CA ALA A 11 -11.10 28.94 -50.17
C ALA A 11 -10.25 28.89 -48.89
N LEU A 12 -10.87 29.07 -47.72
CA LEU A 12 -10.24 28.74 -46.45
C LEU A 12 -10.14 27.22 -46.33
N PHE A 13 -8.93 26.68 -46.49
CA PHE A 13 -8.62 25.33 -46.06
C PHE A 13 -8.58 25.28 -44.54
N LEU A 14 -9.59 24.67 -43.91
CA LEU A 14 -9.50 24.23 -42.52
C LEU A 14 -8.44 23.13 -42.45
N VAL A 15 -7.25 23.47 -41.95
CA VAL A 15 -6.29 22.47 -41.50
C VAL A 15 -6.87 21.87 -40.21
N PRO A 16 -7.11 20.56 -40.13
CA PRO A 16 -7.49 19.94 -38.87
C PRO A 16 -6.35 20.19 -37.88
N ALA A 17 -6.63 20.87 -36.77
CA ALA A 17 -5.70 20.94 -35.67
C ALA A 17 -5.42 19.51 -35.20
N LEU A 18 -4.25 18.98 -35.57
CA LEU A 18 -3.71 17.78 -34.93
C LEU A 18 -3.73 18.06 -33.43
N ALA A 19 -4.60 17.37 -32.70
CA ALA A 19 -4.62 17.41 -31.25
C ALA A 19 -3.19 17.09 -30.80
N ALA A 20 -2.52 18.03 -30.15
CA ALA A 20 -1.18 17.77 -29.63
C ALA A 20 -1.26 16.55 -28.72
N ASP A 21 -0.48 15.51 -29.02
CA ASP A 21 -0.39 14.30 -28.20
C ASP A 21 0.06 14.71 -26.79
N LYS A 22 -0.92 14.84 -25.89
CA LYS A 22 -0.69 15.30 -24.52
C LYS A 22 0.09 14.22 -23.79
N SER A 23 1.36 14.49 -23.53
CA SER A 23 2.25 13.61 -22.76
C SER A 23 2.09 13.87 -21.27
N TYR A 24 1.78 12.83 -20.51
CA TYR A 24 1.58 12.89 -19.06
C TYR A 24 2.81 12.39 -18.31
N LYS A 25 3.29 13.19 -17.37
CA LYS A 25 4.39 12.84 -16.46
C LYS A 25 3.81 12.49 -15.09
N ILE A 26 3.91 11.24 -14.66
CA ILE A 26 3.33 10.77 -13.40
C ILE A 26 4.44 10.26 -12.49
N ALA A 27 4.52 10.79 -11.27
CA ALA A 27 5.42 10.25 -10.25
C ALA A 27 4.66 9.33 -9.29
N VAL A 28 5.13 8.09 -9.16
CA VAL A 28 4.66 7.13 -8.16
C VAL A 28 5.70 7.05 -7.05
N ILE A 29 5.28 7.44 -5.85
CA ILE A 29 6.14 7.70 -4.69
C ILE A 29 5.74 6.75 -3.56
N PRO A 30 6.38 5.58 -3.43
CA PRO A 30 6.09 4.63 -2.35
C PRO A 30 6.71 5.07 -1.00
N LYS A 31 6.39 4.34 0.08
CA LYS A 31 7.07 4.52 1.38
C LYS A 31 8.51 4.00 1.39
N GLY A 32 8.82 3.05 0.51
CA GLY A 32 10.12 2.42 0.37
C GLY A 32 10.21 1.73 -0.99
N THR A 33 11.41 1.37 -1.44
CA THR A 33 11.58 0.74 -2.77
C THR A 33 12.11 -0.69 -2.72
N THR A 34 12.32 -1.24 -1.52
CA THR A 34 13.01 -2.54 -1.33
C THR A 34 12.07 -3.70 -1.05
N HIS A 35 10.94 -3.48 -0.38
CA HIS A 35 9.99 -4.56 -0.04
C HIS A 35 9.16 -5.05 -1.25
N GLU A 36 8.81 -6.33 -1.24
CA GLU A 36 8.01 -6.99 -2.30
C GLU A 36 6.64 -6.33 -2.46
N PHE A 37 6.03 -5.85 -1.37
CA PHE A 37 4.80 -5.07 -1.38
C PHE A 37 4.88 -3.86 -2.32
N TRP A 38 5.93 -3.04 -2.21
CA TRP A 38 6.12 -1.86 -3.05
C TRP A 38 6.44 -2.22 -4.50
N LYS A 39 7.18 -3.30 -4.73
CA LYS A 39 7.39 -3.84 -6.09
C LYS A 39 6.06 -4.23 -6.76
N SER A 40 5.12 -4.78 -6.00
CA SER A 40 3.78 -5.10 -6.52
C SER A 40 2.97 -3.84 -6.88
N ILE A 41 3.04 -2.78 -6.06
CA ILE A 41 2.47 -1.47 -6.41
C ILE A 41 3.11 -0.92 -7.70
N HIS A 42 4.43 -1.00 -7.82
CA HIS A 42 5.13 -0.55 -9.03
C HIS A 42 4.67 -1.33 -10.27
N ALA A 43 4.57 -2.65 -10.18
CA ALA A 43 4.04 -3.50 -11.25
C ALA A 43 2.61 -3.09 -11.65
N GLY A 44 1.75 -2.78 -10.68
CA GLY A 44 0.39 -2.27 -10.90
C GLY A 44 0.37 -0.93 -11.65
N ALA A 45 1.26 -0.02 -11.28
CA ALA A 45 1.39 1.27 -11.92
C ALA A 45 1.93 1.15 -13.37
N VAL A 46 2.89 0.24 -13.60
CA VAL A 46 3.39 -0.09 -14.95
C VAL A 46 2.28 -0.71 -15.80
N LYS A 47 1.48 -1.63 -15.25
CA LYS A 47 0.31 -2.19 -15.94
C LYS A 47 -0.64 -1.09 -16.42
N ALA A 48 -0.97 -0.12 -15.55
CA ALA A 48 -1.83 1.00 -15.92
C ALA A 48 -1.22 1.83 -17.06
N LYS A 49 0.08 2.14 -16.99
CA LYS A 49 0.81 2.81 -18.07
C LYS A 49 0.71 2.04 -19.39
N GLU A 50 0.97 0.74 -19.40
CA GLU A 50 0.91 -0.09 -20.62
C GLU A 50 -0.47 -0.05 -21.27
N GLU A 51 -1.54 -0.15 -20.47
CA GLU A 51 -2.92 -0.06 -20.97
C GLU A 51 -3.27 1.33 -21.52
N LEU A 52 -2.72 2.41 -20.94
CA LEU A 52 -2.89 3.78 -21.44
C LEU A 52 -2.15 3.99 -22.76
N VAL A 53 -0.91 3.50 -22.87
CA VAL A 53 -0.12 3.56 -24.11
C VAL A 53 -0.81 2.76 -25.23
N ALA A 54 -1.36 1.60 -24.92
CA ALA A 54 -2.14 0.81 -25.88
C ALA A 54 -3.40 1.55 -26.39
N LYS A 55 -3.88 2.56 -25.65
CA LYS A 55 -4.99 3.45 -26.04
C LYS A 55 -4.52 4.75 -26.72
N GLY A 56 -3.23 4.87 -27.03
CA GLY A 56 -2.65 6.05 -27.66
C GLY A 56 -2.31 7.19 -26.70
N VAL A 57 -2.32 6.96 -25.38
CA VAL A 57 -1.96 7.99 -24.40
C VAL A 57 -0.47 7.90 -24.07
N THR A 58 0.26 8.99 -24.27
CA THR A 58 1.67 9.06 -23.91
C THR A 58 1.82 9.29 -22.39
N VAL A 59 2.42 8.32 -21.69
CA VAL A 59 2.66 8.40 -20.24
C VAL A 59 4.12 8.10 -19.91
N GLU A 60 4.81 9.07 -19.30
CA GLU A 60 6.09 8.89 -18.64
C GLU A 60 5.85 8.66 -17.14
N LEU A 61 6.25 7.49 -16.65
CA LEU A 61 6.05 7.08 -15.25
C LEU A 61 7.40 7.08 -14.53
N PHE A 62 7.48 7.82 -13.43
CA PHE A 62 8.63 7.86 -12.54
C PHE A 62 8.34 7.05 -11.28
N TRP A 63 9.09 5.98 -11.04
CA TRP A 63 9.08 5.27 -9.76
C TRP A 63 10.22 5.77 -8.89
N LYS A 64 9.89 6.51 -7.82
CA LYS A 64 10.90 7.11 -6.95
C LYS A 64 10.34 7.32 -5.55
N GLY A 65 11.03 6.76 -4.57
CA GLY A 65 10.78 6.99 -3.15
C GLY A 65 12.07 6.79 -2.37
N PRO A 66 12.01 6.82 -1.04
CA PRO A 66 13.15 6.50 -0.22
C PRO A 66 13.53 5.02 -0.31
N LEU A 67 14.78 4.69 0.05
CA LEU A 67 15.21 3.28 0.11
C LEU A 67 14.54 2.53 1.27
N ARG A 68 14.30 3.24 2.37
CA ARG A 68 13.79 2.69 3.64
C ARG A 68 12.52 3.42 4.07
N GLU A 69 11.68 2.72 4.82
CA GLU A 69 10.41 3.24 5.30
C GLU A 69 10.51 4.09 6.59
N ASP A 70 11.70 4.59 6.92
CA ASP A 70 11.94 5.52 8.03
C ASP A 70 12.50 6.86 7.56
N ASP A 71 12.76 7.04 6.27
CA ASP A 71 13.35 8.26 5.71
C ASP A 71 12.26 9.24 5.20
N ARG A 72 11.60 9.88 6.16
CA ARG A 72 10.53 10.87 5.90
C ARG A 72 11.05 12.06 5.10
N ASP A 73 12.24 12.56 5.43
CA ASP A 73 12.83 13.74 4.80
C ASP A 73 13.13 13.47 3.32
N GLN A 74 13.66 12.29 2.98
CA GLN A 74 13.85 11.91 1.59
C GLN A 74 12.53 11.82 0.83
N GLN A 75 11.46 11.28 1.43
CA GLN A 75 10.15 11.23 0.75
C GLN A 75 9.59 12.64 0.51
N ILE A 76 9.72 13.54 1.48
CA ILE A 76 9.33 14.96 1.34
C ILE A 76 10.08 15.60 0.17
N GLN A 77 11.40 15.46 0.13
CA GLN A 77 12.22 15.99 -0.96
C GLN A 77 11.81 15.42 -2.33
N VAL A 78 11.44 14.15 -2.41
CA VAL A 78 10.96 13.54 -3.66
C VAL A 78 9.65 14.20 -4.12
N VAL A 79 8.69 14.41 -3.23
CA VAL A 79 7.42 15.11 -3.53
C VAL A 79 7.67 16.54 -4.00
N GLU A 80 8.51 17.28 -3.29
CA GLU A 80 8.86 18.67 -3.62
C GLU A 80 9.55 18.77 -4.98
N ASN A 81 10.50 17.86 -5.26
CA ASN A 81 11.22 17.84 -6.53
C ASN A 81 10.28 17.59 -7.73
N PHE A 82 9.37 16.63 -7.64
CA PHE A 82 8.41 16.39 -8.73
C PHE A 82 7.39 17.52 -8.86
N THR A 83 7.01 18.14 -7.75
CA THR A 83 6.16 19.34 -7.75
C THR A 83 6.85 20.51 -8.46
N ALA A 84 8.12 20.79 -8.14
CA ALA A 84 8.91 21.83 -8.77
C ALA A 84 9.12 21.58 -10.28
N ARG A 85 9.27 20.31 -10.68
CA ARG A 85 9.34 19.87 -12.08
C ARG A 85 8.01 19.94 -12.84
N LYS A 86 6.91 20.33 -12.16
CA LYS A 86 5.56 20.44 -12.75
C LYS A 86 5.15 19.16 -13.49
N VAL A 87 5.34 18.00 -12.84
CA VAL A 87 4.76 16.76 -13.35
C VAL A 87 3.24 16.88 -13.43
N SER A 88 2.61 16.05 -14.24
CA SER A 88 1.16 16.06 -14.42
C SER A 88 0.42 15.63 -13.14
N GLY A 89 1.01 14.78 -12.31
CA GLY A 89 0.45 14.44 -11.01
C GLY A 89 1.28 13.44 -10.23
N LEU A 90 0.87 13.23 -8.98
CA LEU A 90 1.53 12.35 -8.02
C LEU A 90 0.59 11.19 -7.63
N VAL A 91 1.16 10.00 -7.50
CA VAL A 91 0.55 8.86 -6.80
C VAL A 91 1.45 8.57 -5.59
N LEU A 92 1.00 8.89 -4.39
CA LEU A 92 1.84 8.94 -3.18
C LEU A 92 1.33 7.96 -2.13
N ALA A 93 2.23 7.13 -1.59
CA ALA A 93 2.02 6.41 -0.33
C ALA A 93 2.75 7.16 0.81
N PRO A 94 2.07 7.99 1.61
CA PRO A 94 2.70 8.80 2.65
C PRO A 94 3.32 7.91 3.73
N LEU A 95 4.60 8.13 4.02
CA LEU A 95 5.29 7.48 5.13
C LEU A 95 4.67 7.82 6.48
N ASP A 96 4.31 9.08 6.62
CA ASP A 96 3.81 9.69 7.84
C ASP A 96 2.59 10.55 7.53
N SER A 97 1.52 10.32 8.29
CA SER A 97 0.22 10.97 8.08
C SER A 97 0.21 12.47 8.38
N GLN A 98 1.25 13.00 9.04
CA GLN A 98 1.42 14.42 9.34
C GLN A 98 2.52 15.06 8.50
N ALA A 99 3.69 14.44 8.42
CA ALA A 99 4.85 15.06 7.79
C ALA A 99 4.62 15.38 6.31
N LEU A 100 3.79 14.59 5.61
CA LEU A 100 3.50 14.77 4.19
C LEU A 100 2.33 15.73 3.90
N VAL A 101 1.67 16.28 4.94
CA VAL A 101 0.50 17.17 4.76
C VAL A 101 0.90 18.44 4.02
N ALA A 102 1.96 19.12 4.47
CA ALA A 102 2.43 20.36 3.85
C ALA A 102 2.96 20.14 2.42
N PRO A 103 3.81 19.12 2.14
CA PRO A 103 4.24 18.81 0.78
C PRO A 103 3.08 18.55 -0.20
N VAL A 104 2.06 17.80 0.20
CA VAL A 104 0.88 17.53 -0.66
C VAL A 104 0.04 18.80 -0.85
N ALA A 105 -0.11 19.64 0.18
CA ALA A 105 -0.79 20.92 0.05
C ALA A 105 -0.06 21.86 -0.93
N SER A 106 1.27 21.91 -0.86
CA SER A 106 2.12 22.67 -1.80
C SER A 106 2.00 22.13 -3.23
N ALA A 107 1.96 20.82 -3.42
CA ALA A 107 1.72 20.20 -4.72
C ALA A 107 0.37 20.63 -5.32
N ALA A 108 -0.70 20.59 -4.52
CA ALA A 108 -2.03 21.04 -4.93
C ALA A 108 -2.04 22.54 -5.32
N GLN A 109 -1.41 23.41 -4.54
CA GLN A 109 -1.29 24.85 -4.85
C GLN A 109 -0.50 25.10 -6.14
N ALA A 110 0.49 24.24 -6.42
CA ALA A 110 1.30 24.28 -7.63
C ALA A 110 0.59 23.74 -8.88
N GLY A 111 -0.66 23.25 -8.76
CA GLY A 111 -1.44 22.65 -9.83
C GLY A 111 -1.08 21.19 -10.13
N VAL A 112 -0.42 20.49 -9.19
CA VAL A 112 -0.02 19.09 -9.32
C VAL A 112 -0.94 18.23 -8.45
N PRO A 113 -2.00 17.62 -9.01
CA PRO A 113 -2.92 16.79 -8.24
C PRO A 113 -2.26 15.53 -7.70
N THR A 114 -2.68 15.10 -6.51
CA THR A 114 -2.13 13.94 -5.81
C THR A 114 -3.21 12.92 -5.50
N VAL A 115 -3.04 11.68 -5.94
CA VAL A 115 -3.77 10.52 -5.43
C VAL A 115 -2.95 9.91 -4.30
N VAL A 116 -3.55 9.76 -3.12
CA VAL A 116 -2.94 9.05 -2.00
C VAL A 116 -3.26 7.56 -2.12
N ILE A 117 -2.29 6.69 -1.82
CA ILE A 117 -2.47 5.23 -1.82
C ILE A 117 -1.95 4.58 -0.55
N ASP A 118 -2.41 3.36 -0.23
CA ASP A 118 -2.01 2.50 0.91
C ASP A 118 -2.29 3.10 2.31
N SER A 119 -1.67 4.23 2.63
CA SER A 119 -1.67 4.86 3.94
C SER A 119 -2.26 6.27 3.86
N ASP A 120 -3.16 6.58 4.78
CA ASP A 120 -3.87 7.84 4.75
C ASP A 120 -2.98 9.03 5.16
N LEU A 121 -3.43 10.22 4.78
CA LEU A 121 -2.82 11.51 5.09
C LEU A 121 -3.87 12.35 5.82
N LYS A 122 -3.53 13.06 6.90
CA LYS A 122 -4.52 13.93 7.59
C LYS A 122 -4.67 15.26 6.85
N SER A 123 -5.17 15.17 5.63
CA SER A 123 -5.38 16.25 4.69
C SER A 123 -6.62 15.94 3.84
N ASP A 124 -7.19 16.97 3.23
CA ASP A 124 -8.24 16.88 2.22
C ASP A 124 -7.75 17.35 0.84
N ARG A 125 -6.46 17.66 0.72
CA ARG A 125 -5.83 18.24 -0.48
C ARG A 125 -5.57 17.22 -1.59
N GLN A 126 -5.55 15.93 -1.25
CA GLN A 126 -5.52 14.84 -2.22
C GLN A 126 -6.84 14.76 -2.99
N ILE A 127 -6.75 14.37 -4.26
CA ILE A 127 -7.94 14.24 -5.11
C ILE A 127 -8.71 12.94 -4.83
N SER A 128 -8.02 11.90 -4.37
CA SER A 128 -8.57 10.58 -4.04
C SER A 128 -7.64 9.81 -3.08
N PHE A 129 -8.18 8.80 -2.39
CA PHE A 129 -7.45 7.84 -1.55
C PHE A 129 -7.76 6.39 -1.95
N VAL A 130 -6.78 5.70 -2.55
CA VAL A 130 -6.90 4.31 -3.05
C VAL A 130 -6.12 3.35 -2.15
N ALA A 131 -6.82 2.55 -1.37
CA ALA A 131 -6.20 1.74 -0.32
C ALA A 131 -7.16 0.69 0.23
N THR A 132 -6.61 -0.24 0.98
CA THR A 132 -7.36 -1.20 1.80
C THR A 132 -8.09 -0.51 2.94
N ASP A 133 -9.27 -0.99 3.33
CA ASP A 133 -9.83 -0.73 4.65
C ASP A 133 -8.96 -1.41 5.75
N ASN A 134 -7.99 -0.65 6.22
CA ASN A 134 -6.99 -1.09 7.19
C ASN A 134 -7.61 -1.44 8.56
N PHE A 135 -8.63 -0.71 9.01
CA PHE A 135 -9.32 -1.00 10.27
C PHE A 135 -10.07 -2.33 10.16
N LYS A 136 -10.78 -2.55 9.06
CA LYS A 136 -11.42 -3.84 8.77
C LYS A 136 -10.42 -4.99 8.72
N GLY A 137 -9.26 -4.79 8.08
CA GLY A 137 -8.20 -5.79 8.05
C GLY A 137 -7.69 -6.14 9.46
N GLY A 138 -7.48 -5.14 10.31
CA GLY A 138 -7.16 -5.33 11.73
C GLY A 138 -8.21 -6.15 12.47
N GLN A 139 -9.49 -5.82 12.27
CA GLN A 139 -10.59 -6.55 12.88
C GLN A 139 -10.63 -8.02 12.43
N MET A 140 -10.39 -8.29 11.14
CA MET A 140 -10.33 -9.65 10.59
C MET A 140 -9.21 -10.46 11.24
N GLY A 141 -8.01 -9.89 11.34
CA GLY A 141 -6.88 -10.55 11.97
C GLY A 141 -7.09 -10.82 13.47
N GLY A 142 -7.61 -9.83 14.20
CA GLY A 142 -7.88 -9.96 15.63
C GLY A 142 -8.99 -10.98 15.95
N ALA A 143 -10.07 -10.96 15.18
CA ALA A 143 -11.16 -11.93 15.35
C ALA A 143 -10.67 -13.36 15.05
N PHE A 144 -9.89 -13.55 13.98
CA PHE A 144 -9.34 -14.86 13.66
C PHE A 144 -8.36 -15.35 14.73
N LEU A 145 -7.45 -14.50 15.21
CA LEU A 145 -6.52 -14.88 16.28
C LEU A 145 -7.28 -15.32 17.54
N ALA A 146 -8.29 -14.56 17.96
CA ALA A 146 -9.10 -14.91 19.13
C ALA A 146 -9.84 -16.25 18.93
N GLN A 147 -10.36 -16.52 17.74
CA GLN A 147 -10.98 -17.81 17.41
C GLN A 147 -9.98 -18.97 17.47
N GLN A 148 -8.77 -18.79 16.95
CA GLN A 148 -7.70 -19.79 17.03
C GLN A 148 -7.26 -20.12 18.47
N LEU A 149 -7.53 -19.20 19.40
CA LEU A 149 -7.26 -19.36 20.83
C LEU A 149 -8.49 -19.83 21.62
N GLY A 150 -9.63 -20.07 20.96
CA GLY A 150 -10.87 -20.44 21.64
C GLY A 150 -11.42 -19.34 22.55
N GLY A 151 -11.14 -18.07 22.24
CA GLY A 151 -11.65 -16.91 22.94
C GLY A 151 -10.93 -16.53 24.24
N LYS A 152 -9.83 -17.20 24.60
CA LYS A 152 -9.05 -16.94 25.83
C LYS A 152 -7.56 -17.07 25.61
N GLY A 153 -6.74 -16.38 26.41
CA GLY A 153 -5.28 -16.49 26.36
C GLY A 153 -4.56 -15.16 26.41
N LYS A 154 -3.24 -15.18 26.31
CA LYS A 154 -2.38 -13.99 26.34
C LYS A 154 -1.87 -13.66 24.95
N VAL A 155 -2.08 -12.41 24.52
CA VAL A 155 -1.72 -11.96 23.18
C VAL A 155 -0.77 -10.77 23.20
N ILE A 156 0.08 -10.71 22.17
CA ILE A 156 0.95 -9.57 21.88
C ILE A 156 0.49 -8.90 20.59
N LEU A 157 0.42 -7.56 20.62
CA LEU A 157 0.42 -6.72 19.44
C LEU A 157 1.84 -6.18 19.23
N LEU A 158 2.52 -6.61 18.16
CA LEU A 158 3.77 -6.00 17.74
C LEU A 158 3.45 -4.92 16.71
N ARG A 159 3.47 -3.65 17.11
CA ARG A 159 3.17 -2.51 16.23
C ARG A 159 4.25 -2.30 15.19
N TYR A 160 3.94 -1.56 14.13
CA TYR A 160 4.93 -1.23 13.11
C TYR A 160 5.78 -0.02 13.52
N GLN A 161 5.28 1.19 13.26
CA GLN A 161 5.94 2.45 13.58
C GLN A 161 4.91 3.56 13.74
N VAL A 162 5.21 4.52 14.61
CA VAL A 162 4.37 5.69 14.86
C VAL A 162 4.28 6.58 13.61
N GLY A 163 3.08 7.06 13.32
CA GLY A 163 2.78 7.98 12.22
C GLY A 163 2.30 7.28 10.94
N SER A 164 2.48 5.95 10.85
CA SER A 164 2.00 5.16 9.71
C SER A 164 0.50 4.86 9.84
N ALA A 165 -0.32 5.69 9.19
CA ALA A 165 -1.78 5.62 9.30
C ALA A 165 -2.36 4.24 8.97
N SER A 166 -1.81 3.55 7.95
CA SER A 166 -2.30 2.22 7.57
C SER A 166 -2.14 1.21 8.70
N THR A 167 -0.96 1.13 9.31
CA THR A 167 -0.71 0.19 10.41
C THR A 167 -1.38 0.60 11.71
N GLU A 168 -1.43 1.90 12.02
CA GLU A 168 -2.18 2.39 13.19
C GLU A 168 -3.68 2.03 13.10
N ALA A 169 -4.27 2.09 11.90
CA ALA A 169 -5.64 1.65 11.67
C ALA A 169 -5.82 0.12 11.83
N ARG A 170 -4.86 -0.68 11.34
CA ARG A 170 -4.86 -2.15 11.54
C ARG A 170 -4.75 -2.51 13.02
N GLU A 171 -3.86 -1.83 13.73
CA GLU A 171 -3.65 -1.99 15.17
C GLU A 171 -4.92 -1.63 15.94
N ALA A 172 -5.57 -0.50 15.62
CA ALA A 172 -6.84 -0.11 16.22
C ALA A 172 -7.96 -1.13 15.93
N GLY A 173 -8.04 -1.65 14.70
CA GLY A 173 -9.01 -2.68 14.33
C GLY A 173 -8.79 -3.99 15.07
N PHE A 174 -7.53 -4.40 15.25
CA PHE A 174 -7.17 -5.56 16.06
C PHE A 174 -7.63 -5.40 17.51
N LEU A 175 -7.30 -4.26 18.14
CA LEU A 175 -7.72 -3.95 19.51
C LEU A 175 -9.25 -3.91 19.65
N ASP A 176 -9.94 -3.39 18.63
CA ASP A 176 -11.40 -3.36 18.60
C ASP A 176 -12.01 -4.76 18.53
N ALA A 177 -11.48 -5.66 17.69
CA ALA A 177 -11.95 -7.03 17.61
C ALA A 177 -11.79 -7.80 18.94
N LEU A 178 -10.71 -7.54 19.68
CA LEU A 178 -10.47 -8.19 20.98
C LEU A 178 -11.49 -7.80 22.06
N LYS A 179 -12.20 -6.67 21.95
CA LYS A 179 -13.24 -6.27 22.92
C LYS A 179 -14.37 -7.30 23.04
N LYS A 180 -14.55 -8.14 22.01
CA LYS A 180 -15.54 -9.24 22.00
C LYS A 180 -15.08 -10.48 22.77
N TYR A 181 -13.82 -10.53 23.20
CA TYR A 181 -13.17 -11.68 23.82
C TYR A 181 -12.53 -11.25 25.16
N PRO A 182 -13.31 -11.06 26.23
CA PRO A 182 -12.81 -10.50 27.49
C PRO A 182 -11.76 -11.38 28.19
N ASP A 183 -11.70 -12.68 27.84
CA ASP A 183 -10.71 -13.62 28.37
C ASP A 183 -9.39 -13.62 27.58
N ILE A 184 -9.30 -12.84 26.50
CA ILE A 184 -8.04 -12.52 25.82
C ILE A 184 -7.38 -11.34 26.53
N LYS A 185 -6.17 -11.56 27.05
CA LYS A 185 -5.37 -10.55 27.74
C LYS A 185 -4.25 -10.06 26.86
N LEU A 186 -4.26 -8.76 26.55
CA LEU A 186 -3.17 -8.10 25.84
C LEU A 186 -2.01 -7.87 26.82
N ILE A 187 -0.92 -8.64 26.69
CA ILE A 187 0.23 -8.57 27.59
C ILE A 187 1.34 -7.62 27.10
N SER A 188 1.28 -7.22 25.83
CA SER A 188 2.12 -6.17 25.26
C SER A 188 1.46 -5.56 24.02
N SER A 189 1.52 -4.24 23.90
CA SER A 189 0.95 -3.50 22.77
C SER A 189 1.61 -2.16 22.51
N ASP A 190 2.77 -1.89 23.09
CA ASP A 190 3.48 -0.60 23.03
C ASP A 190 4.83 -0.70 22.32
N GLN A 191 5.24 -1.91 21.93
CA GLN A 191 6.48 -2.15 21.21
C GLN A 191 6.29 -1.99 19.70
N HIS A 192 7.27 -1.38 19.05
CA HIS A 192 7.26 -1.08 17.62
C HIS A 192 8.42 -1.81 16.95
N ALA A 193 8.10 -2.56 15.89
CA ALA A 193 9.06 -3.32 15.10
C ALA A 193 10.05 -2.42 14.34
N GLY A 194 9.59 -1.22 13.93
CA GLY A 194 10.35 -0.32 13.09
C GLY A 194 10.48 -0.77 11.62
N ALA A 195 11.18 0.03 10.83
CA ALA A 195 11.19 -0.05 9.36
C ALA A 195 12.03 -1.20 8.77
N THR A 196 12.88 -1.88 9.55
CA THR A 196 13.78 -2.93 9.03
C THR A 196 13.57 -4.28 9.69
N ARG A 197 13.93 -5.33 8.96
CA ARG A 197 13.86 -6.71 9.45
C ARG A 197 14.77 -6.93 10.66
N GLU A 198 15.92 -6.28 10.71
CA GLU A 198 16.87 -6.39 11.82
C GLU A 198 16.28 -5.81 13.11
N LEU A 199 15.75 -4.59 13.06
CA LEU A 199 15.13 -3.94 14.22
C LEU A 199 13.86 -4.68 14.66
N ALA A 200 13.06 -5.14 13.69
CA ALA A 200 11.86 -5.92 13.97
C ALA A 200 12.21 -7.25 14.65
N TYR A 201 13.31 -7.89 14.24
CA TYR A 201 13.78 -9.14 14.82
C TYR A 201 14.30 -8.92 16.23
N GLN A 202 15.12 -7.89 16.47
CA GLN A 202 15.57 -7.52 17.82
C GLN A 202 14.39 -7.25 18.76
N THR A 203 13.39 -6.49 18.30
CA THR A 203 12.18 -6.20 19.09
C THR A 203 11.38 -7.47 19.37
N SER A 204 11.26 -8.36 18.39
CA SER A 204 10.61 -9.67 18.55
C SER A 204 11.33 -10.54 19.58
N GLN A 205 12.66 -10.59 19.54
CA GLN A 205 13.46 -11.31 20.54
C GLN A 205 13.25 -10.74 21.95
N ASN A 206 13.27 -9.42 22.11
CA ASN A 206 13.04 -8.77 23.40
C ASN A 206 11.65 -9.10 23.97
N LEU A 207 10.61 -9.06 23.13
CA LEU A 207 9.26 -9.45 23.51
C LEU A 207 9.17 -10.91 23.92
N LEU A 208 9.75 -11.83 23.14
CA LEU A 208 9.71 -13.26 23.42
C LEU A 208 10.60 -13.66 24.60
N ASN A 209 11.67 -12.94 24.88
CA ASN A 209 12.46 -13.13 26.12
C ASN A 209 11.63 -12.78 27.35
N ARG A 210 10.85 -11.71 27.29
CA ARG A 210 10.01 -11.25 28.40
C ARG A 210 8.75 -12.10 28.58
N PHE A 211 8.08 -12.46 27.48
CA PHE A 211 6.72 -13.01 27.49
C PHE A 211 6.59 -14.37 26.80
N GLY A 212 7.65 -14.87 26.16
CA GLY A 212 7.57 -16.06 25.30
C GLY A 212 7.06 -17.31 26.01
N ARG A 213 7.28 -17.43 27.34
CA ARG A 213 6.77 -18.57 28.12
C ARG A 213 5.26 -18.56 28.30
N GLU A 214 4.61 -17.41 28.21
CA GLU A 214 3.19 -17.23 28.51
C GLU A 214 2.34 -16.74 27.33
N VAL A 215 2.96 -16.23 26.26
CA VAL A 215 2.23 -15.79 25.08
C VAL A 215 1.62 -16.97 24.33
N ASP A 216 0.34 -16.84 24.01
CA ASP A 216 -0.44 -17.81 23.23
C ASP A 216 -0.65 -17.34 21.80
N GLY A 217 -0.76 -16.03 21.57
CA GLY A 217 -1.01 -15.44 20.26
C GLY A 217 -0.27 -14.13 20.00
N ILE A 218 0.03 -13.85 18.73
CA ILE A 218 0.71 -12.63 18.31
C ILE A 218 0.03 -12.11 17.03
N PHE A 219 -0.15 -10.79 16.97
CA PHE A 219 -0.57 -10.09 15.75
C PHE A 219 0.49 -9.10 15.30
N CYS A 220 0.80 -9.14 14.00
CA CYS A 220 1.75 -8.27 13.31
C CYS A 220 1.04 -7.54 12.16
N PRO A 221 1.06 -6.18 12.12
CA PRO A 221 0.22 -5.39 11.21
C PRO A 221 0.86 -5.15 9.83
N ASN A 222 2.06 -5.66 9.56
CA ASN A 222 2.72 -5.58 8.24
C ASN A 222 3.67 -6.76 7.97
N GLU A 223 4.19 -6.81 6.74
CA GLU A 223 5.17 -7.79 6.26
C GLU A 223 6.41 -7.88 7.17
N THR A 224 7.09 -6.75 7.44
CA THR A 224 8.36 -6.71 8.17
C THR A 224 8.24 -7.28 9.58
N ALA A 225 7.20 -6.89 10.33
CA ALA A 225 6.95 -7.42 11.66
C ALA A 225 6.58 -8.91 11.62
N THR A 226 5.79 -9.32 10.64
CA THR A 226 5.38 -10.73 10.46
C THR A 226 6.60 -11.63 10.25
N ILE A 227 7.43 -11.32 9.24
CA ILE A 227 8.63 -12.11 8.90
C ILE A 227 9.58 -12.21 10.09
N ALA A 228 9.84 -11.08 10.76
CA ALA A 228 10.78 -11.02 11.86
C ALA A 228 10.28 -11.77 13.11
N MET A 229 8.99 -11.65 13.44
CA MET A 229 8.37 -12.37 14.55
C MET A 229 8.34 -13.88 14.28
N THR A 230 7.99 -14.31 13.06
CA THR A 230 8.03 -15.73 12.68
C THR A 230 9.43 -16.30 12.86
N LYS A 231 10.46 -15.58 12.40
CA LYS A 231 11.86 -16.00 12.60
C LYS A 231 12.20 -16.13 14.09
N ALA A 232 11.87 -15.15 14.92
CA ALA A 232 12.17 -15.19 16.35
C ALA A 232 11.43 -16.34 17.07
N LEU A 233 10.19 -16.62 16.70
CA LEU A 233 9.45 -17.79 17.19
C LEU A 233 10.13 -19.10 16.78
N ARG A 234 10.63 -19.20 15.55
CA ARG A 234 11.33 -20.38 15.05
C ARG A 234 12.61 -20.64 15.83
N ASP A 235 13.40 -19.60 16.06
CA ASP A 235 14.67 -19.68 16.80
C ASP A 235 14.46 -20.13 18.27
N LEU A 236 13.30 -19.84 18.86
CA LEU A 236 12.91 -20.32 20.19
C LEU A 236 12.17 -21.67 20.18
N GLY A 237 11.99 -22.30 19.02
CA GLY A 237 11.22 -23.54 18.89
C GLY A 237 9.74 -23.38 19.22
N ARG A 238 9.19 -22.17 19.07
CA ARG A 238 7.80 -21.76 19.37
C ARG A 238 6.95 -21.47 18.13
N ALA A 239 7.52 -21.62 16.93
CA ALA A 239 6.78 -21.61 15.67
C ALA A 239 5.98 -22.92 15.47
N GLY A 240 5.50 -23.18 14.26
CA GLY A 240 4.63 -24.33 13.95
C GLY A 240 3.27 -24.31 14.65
N GLY A 241 2.78 -23.11 15.00
CA GLY A 241 1.49 -22.93 15.65
C GLY A 241 1.45 -23.23 17.16
N LYS A 242 2.60 -23.39 17.82
CA LYS A 242 2.70 -23.45 19.31
C LYS A 242 2.34 -22.10 19.93
N VAL A 243 2.80 -21.01 19.32
CA VAL A 243 2.24 -19.66 19.49
C VAL A 243 1.51 -19.33 18.21
N LYS A 244 0.25 -18.88 18.30
CA LYS A 244 -0.55 -18.52 17.14
C LYS A 244 -0.06 -17.19 16.58
N LEU A 245 0.26 -17.12 15.29
CA LEU A 245 0.70 -15.89 14.65
C LEU A 245 -0.26 -15.53 13.51
N VAL A 246 -0.81 -14.32 13.58
CA VAL A 246 -1.55 -13.70 12.48
C VAL A 246 -0.74 -12.51 11.98
N GLY A 247 -0.37 -12.56 10.71
CA GLY A 247 0.41 -11.53 10.04
C GLY A 247 -0.40 -10.73 9.03
N PHE A 248 0.28 -9.79 8.40
CA PHE A 248 -0.20 -9.01 7.27
C PHE A 248 0.71 -9.20 6.07
N ASP A 249 0.16 -8.92 4.89
CA ASP A 249 0.83 -8.95 3.59
C ASP A 249 1.25 -10.35 3.13
N SER A 250 1.72 -10.45 1.89
CA SER A 250 1.97 -11.71 1.19
C SER A 250 3.37 -11.81 0.57
N GLY A 251 4.38 -11.20 1.19
CA GLY A 251 5.78 -11.39 0.78
C GLY A 251 6.16 -12.88 0.75
N SER A 252 7.07 -13.25 -0.15
CA SER A 252 7.40 -14.65 -0.45
C SER A 252 7.71 -15.49 0.79
N GLN A 253 8.43 -14.92 1.77
CA GLN A 253 8.73 -15.61 3.04
C GLN A 253 7.47 -15.84 3.88
N SER A 254 6.58 -14.86 4.02
CA SER A 254 5.32 -15.00 4.76
C SER A 254 4.42 -16.08 4.15
N VAL A 255 4.39 -16.19 2.81
CA VAL A 255 3.65 -17.25 2.12
C VAL A 255 4.23 -18.63 2.42
N LEU A 256 5.55 -18.76 2.47
CA LEU A 256 6.20 -20.01 2.88
C LEU A 256 5.90 -20.34 4.34
N ASP A 257 5.95 -19.35 5.22
CA ASP A 257 5.65 -19.50 6.65
C ASP A 257 4.18 -19.92 6.88
N LEU A 258 3.24 -19.41 6.08
CA LEU A 258 1.84 -19.85 6.07
C LEU A 258 1.72 -21.32 5.63
N LYS A 259 2.41 -21.73 4.55
CA LYS A 259 2.43 -23.14 4.09
C LYS A 259 2.99 -24.08 5.16
N ALA A 260 4.06 -23.65 5.83
CA ALA A 260 4.71 -24.39 6.90
C ALA A 260 3.83 -24.50 8.17
N GLY A 261 2.85 -23.61 8.34
CA GLY A 261 2.04 -23.51 9.56
C GLY A 261 2.72 -22.73 10.68
N ASP A 262 3.81 -22.02 10.38
CA ASP A 262 4.46 -21.10 11.30
C ASP A 262 3.62 -19.83 11.50
N VAL A 263 2.87 -19.44 10.47
CA VAL A 263 1.84 -18.39 10.50
C VAL A 263 0.48 -19.05 10.26
N GLN A 264 -0.53 -18.70 11.07
CA GLN A 264 -1.87 -19.29 10.94
C GLN A 264 -2.75 -18.57 9.92
N ALA A 265 -2.57 -17.26 9.77
CA ALA A 265 -3.24 -16.50 8.73
C ALA A 265 -2.43 -15.26 8.35
N LEU A 266 -2.61 -14.85 7.10
CA LEU A 266 -2.17 -13.57 6.58
C LEU A 266 -3.42 -12.75 6.23
N VAL A 267 -3.47 -11.51 6.71
CA VAL A 267 -4.41 -10.52 6.19
C VAL A 267 -3.76 -9.86 4.98
N VAL A 268 -4.29 -10.16 3.80
CA VAL A 268 -3.67 -9.85 2.51
C VAL A 268 -4.43 -8.74 1.80
N GLN A 269 -3.65 -7.79 1.28
CA GLN A 269 -4.10 -6.64 0.51
C GLN A 269 -3.96 -6.90 -1.01
N ASP A 270 -4.36 -5.95 -1.85
CA ASP A 270 -4.12 -5.99 -3.31
C ASP A 270 -3.22 -4.82 -3.77
N PRO A 271 -1.89 -4.88 -3.53
CA PRO A 271 -0.97 -3.81 -3.91
C PRO A 271 -0.88 -3.58 -5.42
N LEU A 272 -1.01 -4.64 -6.24
CA LEU A 272 -1.07 -4.50 -7.69
C LEU A 272 -2.24 -3.60 -8.10
N LYS A 273 -3.42 -3.82 -7.50
CA LYS A 273 -4.60 -2.99 -7.72
C LYS A 273 -4.43 -1.57 -7.18
N MET A 274 -3.75 -1.37 -6.04
CA MET A 274 -3.45 -0.01 -5.54
C MET A 274 -2.61 0.79 -6.55
N GLY A 275 -1.52 0.21 -7.06
CA GLY A 275 -0.69 0.88 -8.06
C GLY A 275 -1.45 1.17 -9.35
N TYR A 276 -2.21 0.18 -9.84
CA TYR A 276 -3.02 0.31 -11.04
C TYR A 276 -4.09 1.40 -10.90
N LEU A 277 -4.93 1.30 -9.87
CA LEU A 277 -6.01 2.26 -9.64
C LEU A 277 -5.47 3.64 -9.27
N GLY A 278 -4.34 3.74 -8.56
CA GLY A 278 -3.71 5.03 -8.26
C GLY A 278 -3.38 5.83 -9.54
N VAL A 279 -2.76 5.18 -10.52
CA VAL A 279 -2.46 5.80 -11.82
C VAL A 279 -3.73 6.06 -12.63
N MET A 280 -4.66 5.09 -12.69
CA MET A 280 -5.90 5.23 -13.48
C MET A 280 -6.81 6.34 -12.93
N THR A 281 -6.95 6.45 -11.61
CA THR A 281 -7.70 7.52 -10.95
C THR A 281 -7.07 8.88 -11.20
N LEU A 282 -5.74 8.98 -11.12
CA LEU A 282 -5.04 10.23 -11.46
C LEU A 282 -5.31 10.63 -12.92
N MET A 283 -5.22 9.68 -13.85
CA MET A 283 -5.47 9.93 -15.27
C MET A 283 -6.91 10.36 -15.56
N GLN A 284 -7.90 9.74 -14.92
CA GLN A 284 -9.30 10.19 -15.02
C GLN A 284 -9.45 11.66 -14.62
N HIS A 285 -8.83 12.06 -13.52
CA HIS A 285 -8.83 13.46 -13.08
C HIS A 285 -8.15 14.39 -14.10
N LEU A 286 -7.01 13.99 -14.66
CA LEU A 286 -6.26 14.78 -15.66
C LEU A 286 -6.97 14.92 -17.01
N GLU A 287 -7.91 14.03 -17.29
CA GLU A 287 -8.84 14.09 -18.42
C GLU A 287 -10.12 14.90 -18.09
N GLY A 288 -10.19 15.52 -16.92
CA GLY A 288 -11.33 16.34 -16.49
C GLY A 288 -12.54 15.55 -15.98
N LYS A 289 -12.38 14.25 -15.73
CA LYS A 289 -13.44 13.40 -15.16
C LYS A 289 -13.47 13.51 -13.63
N SER A 290 -14.65 13.35 -13.05
CA SER A 290 -14.80 13.23 -11.59
C SER A 290 -14.19 11.91 -11.10
N VAL A 291 -13.59 11.93 -9.92
CA VAL A 291 -13.02 10.75 -9.25
C VAL A 291 -13.64 10.57 -7.86
N GLU A 292 -13.77 9.32 -7.43
CA GLU A 292 -14.21 9.01 -6.06
C GLU A 292 -13.17 9.49 -5.04
N LYS A 293 -13.63 10.00 -3.89
CA LYS A 293 -12.73 10.44 -2.82
C LYS A 293 -12.00 9.29 -2.14
N ARG A 294 -12.59 8.10 -2.13
CA ARG A 294 -12.06 6.89 -1.53
C ARG A 294 -12.37 5.70 -2.43
N VAL A 295 -11.35 4.90 -2.74
CA VAL A 295 -11.50 3.64 -3.48
C VAL A 295 -10.94 2.51 -2.62
N ASP A 296 -11.80 1.58 -2.21
CA ASP A 296 -11.37 0.39 -1.47
C ASP A 296 -10.78 -0.66 -2.43
N THR A 297 -9.54 -1.07 -2.16
CA THR A 297 -8.89 -2.12 -2.93
C THR A 297 -9.26 -3.52 -2.45
N GLY A 298 -9.85 -3.64 -1.27
CA GLY A 298 -10.23 -4.90 -0.63
C GLY A 298 -9.18 -5.40 0.35
N VAL A 299 -9.59 -6.38 1.15
CA VAL A 299 -8.75 -7.10 2.11
C VAL A 299 -9.30 -8.49 2.35
N THR A 300 -8.41 -9.48 2.41
CA THR A 300 -8.80 -10.88 2.54
C THR A 300 -7.97 -11.58 3.61
N LEU A 301 -8.62 -12.41 4.42
CA LEU A 301 -7.91 -13.29 5.34
C LEU A 301 -7.59 -14.60 4.62
N ILE A 302 -6.31 -14.91 4.49
CA ILE A 302 -5.83 -16.11 3.81
C ILE A 302 -5.19 -17.03 4.85
N THR A 303 -5.64 -18.28 4.86
CA THR A 303 -5.16 -19.35 5.73
C THR A 303 -4.58 -20.46 4.87
N LYS A 304 -4.00 -21.48 5.52
CA LYS A 304 -3.48 -22.66 4.80
C LYS A 304 -4.58 -23.40 4.04
N GLU A 305 -5.82 -23.34 4.53
CA GLU A 305 -6.98 -24.05 3.97
C GLU A 305 -7.45 -23.43 2.66
N ASN A 306 -7.48 -22.09 2.55
CA ASN A 306 -8.01 -21.40 1.37
C ASN A 306 -6.93 -20.86 0.41
N MET A 307 -5.64 -20.96 0.77
CA MET A 307 -4.58 -20.32 -0.03
C MET A 307 -4.44 -20.80 -1.48
N ASN A 308 -4.96 -22.00 -1.80
CA ASN A 308 -4.92 -22.57 -3.14
C ASN A 308 -6.16 -22.21 -3.98
N GLU A 309 -7.16 -21.55 -3.39
CA GLU A 309 -8.29 -21.02 -4.15
C GLU A 309 -7.77 -19.98 -5.16
N PRO A 310 -8.25 -19.96 -6.42
CA PRO A 310 -7.67 -19.12 -7.47
C PRO A 310 -7.54 -17.63 -7.12
N ALA A 311 -8.55 -17.07 -6.44
CA ALA A 311 -8.54 -15.67 -6.02
C ALA A 311 -7.48 -15.40 -4.94
N MET A 312 -7.27 -16.34 -4.01
CA MET A 312 -6.29 -16.22 -2.93
C MET A 312 -4.87 -16.41 -3.47
N ALA A 313 -4.67 -17.42 -4.31
CA ALA A 313 -3.39 -17.69 -4.95
C ALA A 313 -2.91 -16.47 -5.77
N ALA A 314 -3.83 -15.77 -6.45
CA ALA A 314 -3.51 -14.55 -7.20
C ALA A 314 -3.04 -13.39 -6.30
N LEU A 315 -3.60 -13.25 -5.09
CA LEU A 315 -3.17 -12.25 -4.10
C LEU A 315 -1.85 -12.62 -3.42
N LEU A 316 -1.56 -13.92 -3.27
CA LEU A 316 -0.31 -14.41 -2.68
C LEU A 316 0.88 -14.39 -3.64
N ALA A 317 0.63 -14.39 -4.95
CA ALA A 317 1.66 -14.40 -5.99
C ALA A 317 1.32 -13.39 -7.09
N PRO A 318 1.33 -12.08 -6.79
CA PRO A 318 1.07 -11.07 -7.81
C PRO A 318 2.12 -11.18 -8.93
N PRO A 319 1.74 -10.95 -10.20
CA PRO A 319 2.62 -11.18 -11.36
C PRO A 319 3.64 -10.04 -11.53
N ILE A 320 4.52 -9.83 -10.55
CA ILE A 320 5.48 -8.72 -10.53
C ILE A 320 6.42 -8.81 -11.74
N GLN A 321 6.98 -9.98 -12.01
CA GLN A 321 7.95 -10.21 -13.10
C GLN A 321 7.35 -10.02 -14.51
N LYS A 322 6.01 -10.03 -14.63
CA LYS A 322 5.35 -9.70 -15.89
C LYS A 322 5.56 -8.23 -16.27
N TYR A 323 5.59 -7.35 -15.27
CA TYR A 323 5.60 -5.90 -15.47
C TYR A 323 6.96 -5.26 -15.14
N LEU A 324 7.70 -5.84 -14.20
CA LEU A 324 9.04 -5.39 -13.82
C LEU A 324 10.07 -6.37 -14.37
N LYS A 325 10.89 -5.90 -15.31
CA LYS A 325 12.09 -6.61 -15.75
C LYS A 325 13.18 -6.31 -14.72
N GLU A 326 13.32 -7.20 -13.74
CA GLU A 326 14.47 -7.23 -12.81
C GLU A 326 15.63 -8.01 -13.43
#